data_AF-E1YI35-F1
#
_entry.id   AF-E1YI35-F1
#
_cell.length_a   1.000
_cell.length_b   1.000
_cell.length_c   1.000
_cell.angle_alpha   90.00
_cell.angle_beta   90.00
_cell.angle_gamma   90.00
#
_symmetry.space_group_name_H-M   'P 1'
#
loop_
_entity.id
_entity.type
_entity.pdbx_description
1 polymer ?
#
loop_
_entity_poly.entity_id
_entity_poly.type
_entity_poly.pdbx_seq_one_letter_code
_entity_poly.pdbx_strand_id
1 'polypeptide(L)' 'MKFQDIEAKIDKLPAHVIPEVNDFIDYLLVKYGEKKVKKSKFKFDWESGLSNLKNEYTSVELQHKALEWR' A
#
# COMPACT_ATOMS: atom_id res chain seq x y z
N MET A 1 32.61 2.93 12.60
CA MET A 1 31.91 2.74 13.88
C MET A 1 30.87 3.86 14.02
N LYS A 2 29.58 3.58 13.93
CA LYS A 2 28.50 4.57 14.17
C LYS A 2 27.61 4.21 15.38
N PHE A 3 27.77 3.00 15.92
CA PHE A 3 26.99 2.50 17.06
C PHE A 3 27.44 3.08 18.40
N GLN A 4 28.75 3.30 18.58
CA GLN A 4 29.31 3.81 19.84
C GLN A 4 28.82 5.23 20.19
N ASP A 5 28.60 6.09 19.18
CA ASP A 5 28.05 7.43 19.39
C ASP A 5 26.58 7.44 19.81
N ILE A 6 25.82 6.40 19.45
CA ILE A 6 24.39 6.28 19.77
C ILE A 6 24.24 5.85 21.24
N GLU A 7 25.02 4.85 21.67
CA GLU A 7 25.02 4.39 23.06
C GLU A 7 25.42 5.51 24.03
N ALA A 8 26.47 6.28 23.71
CA ALA A 8 26.90 7.41 24.54
C ALA A 8 25.87 8.55 24.62
N LYS A 9 24.97 8.67 23.63
CA LYS A 9 23.86 9.63 23.66
C LYS A 9 22.68 9.10 24.45
N ILE A 10 22.40 7.80 24.37
CA ILE A 10 21.37 7.11 25.17
C ILE A 10 21.70 7.17 26.66
N ASP A 11 22.99 7.01 27.03
CA ASP A 11 23.42 7.07 28.44
C ASP A 11 23.27 8.48 29.06
N LYS A 12 23.36 9.53 28.24
CA LYS A 12 23.15 10.92 28.67
C LYS A 12 21.68 11.36 28.69
N LEU A 13 20.76 10.52 28.20
CA LEU A 13 19.35 10.87 28.13
C LEU A 13 18.69 10.68 29.51
N PRO A 14 17.90 11.66 29.97
CA PRO A 14 17.13 11.49 31.19
C PRO A 14 16.06 10.40 31.00
N ALA A 15 15.84 9.60 32.05
CA ALA A 15 15.04 8.37 32.00
C ALA A 15 13.60 8.55 31.48
N HIS A 16 13.05 9.76 31.54
CA HIS A 16 11.70 10.08 31.04
C HIS A 16 11.59 10.09 29.50
N VAL A 17 12.71 10.21 28.78
CA VAL A 17 12.76 10.30 27.30
C VAL A 17 13.06 8.93 26.68
N ILE A 18 13.53 7.96 27.47
CA ILE A 18 13.80 6.59 27.01
C ILE A 18 12.58 5.94 26.34
N PRO A 19 11.34 6.09 26.85
CA PRO A 19 10.14 5.58 26.17
C PRO A 19 9.95 6.18 24.78
N GLU A 20 10.11 7.50 24.64
CA GLU A 20 9.95 8.21 23.36
C GLU A 20 11.02 7.81 22.34
N VAL A 21 12.24 7.53 22.79
CA VAL A 21 13.32 7.03 21.93
C VAL A 21 13.01 5.61 21.46
N ASN A 22 12.49 4.74 22.34
CA ASN A 22 12.05 3.40 21.94
C ASN A 22 10.90 3.47 20.92
N ASP A 23 9.89 4.30 21.17
CA ASP A 23 8.80 4.52 20.22
C ASP A 23 9.31 5.04 18.87
N PHE A 24 10.32 5.92 18.88
CA PHE A 24 10.92 6.42 17.65
C PHE A 24 11.72 5.35 16.91
N ILE A 25 12.42 4.48 17.63
CA ILE A 25 13.12 3.33 17.04
C ILE A 25 12.10 2.37 16.41
N ASP A 26 11.02 2.05 17.10
CA ASP A 26 9.93 1.21 16.58
C ASP A 26 9.28 1.85 15.35
N TYR A 27 9.03 3.16 15.39
CA TYR A 27 8.54 3.91 14.23
C TYR A 27 9.48 3.80 13.02
N LEU A 28 10.79 3.95 13.24
CA LEU A 28 11.79 3.83 12.16
C LEU A 28 11.86 2.40 11.63
N LEU A 29 11.77 1.39 12.50
CA LEU A 29 11.73 -0.01 12.11
C LEU A 29 10.48 -0.34 11.30
N VAL A 30 9.31 0.21 11.63
CA VAL A 30 8.10 0.03 10.82
C VAL A 30 8.24 0.77 9.49
N LYS A 31 8.63 2.04 9.51
CA LYS A 31 8.73 2.90 8.33
C LYS A 31 9.69 2.39 7.26
N TYR A 32 10.82 1.81 7.68
CA TYR A 32 11.87 1.34 6.77
C TYR A 32 12.02 -0.19 6.71
N GLY A 33 11.51 -0.91 7.71
CA GLY A 33 11.55 -2.37 7.82
C GLY A 33 10.37 -3.06 7.14
N GLU A 34 9.25 -2.37 6.91
CA GLU A 34 8.29 -2.76 5.89
C GLU A 34 8.93 -2.57 4.51
N LYS A 35 9.81 -3.52 4.15
CA LYS A 35 10.25 -3.76 2.79
C LYS A 35 9.01 -3.77 1.92
N LYS A 36 8.76 -2.64 1.26
CA LYS A 36 7.88 -2.47 0.11
C LYS A 36 6.91 -3.64 0.07
N VAL A 37 5.90 -3.68 0.96
CA VAL A 37 4.77 -4.60 0.77
C VAL A 37 4.46 -4.36 -0.68
N LYS A 38 4.75 -5.38 -1.52
CA LYS A 38 4.66 -5.24 -2.97
C LYS A 38 3.21 -4.87 -3.12
N LYS A 39 2.92 -3.57 -3.23
CA LYS A 39 1.57 -3.07 -3.49
C LYS A 39 1.29 -3.82 -4.76
N SER A 40 0.51 -4.90 -4.65
CA SER A 40 0.16 -5.70 -5.80
C SER A 40 -0.44 -4.65 -6.71
N LYS A 41 0.28 -4.27 -7.76
CA LYS A 41 -0.16 -3.21 -8.66
C LYS A 41 -1.62 -3.51 -8.91
N PHE A 42 -2.51 -2.56 -8.60
CA PHE A 42 -3.95 -2.77 -8.71
C PHE A 42 -4.21 -3.42 -10.06
N LYS A 43 -4.55 -4.71 -10.02
CA LYS A 43 -4.66 -5.49 -11.23
C LYS A 43 -6.06 -5.23 -11.73
N PHE A 44 -6.16 -4.51 -12.84
CA PHE A 44 -7.41 -4.29 -13.56
C PHE A 44 -7.87 -5.61 -14.20
N ASP A 45 -7.95 -6.70 -13.42
CA ASP A 45 -8.29 -8.04 -13.91
C ASP A 45 -9.73 -8.10 -14.45
N TRP A 46 -10.56 -7.09 -14.12
CA TRP A 46 -11.90 -6.90 -14.65
C TRP A 46 -11.92 -6.13 -15.99
N GLU A 47 -10.90 -5.31 -16.26
CA GLU A 47 -10.76 -4.60 -17.53
C GLU A 47 -10.51 -5.65 -18.61
N SER A 48 -11.30 -5.62 -19.70
CA SER A 48 -11.34 -6.63 -20.76
C SER A 48 -12.26 -7.85 -20.51
N GLY A 49 -12.96 -7.96 -19.37
CA GLY A 49 -13.88 -9.07 -19.11
C GLY A 49 -15.03 -9.22 -20.14
N LEU A 50 -15.38 -8.13 -20.84
CA LEU A 50 -16.43 -8.10 -21.87
C LEU A 50 -15.85 -7.97 -23.30
N SER A 51 -14.54 -8.11 -23.48
CA SER A 51 -13.90 -7.94 -24.80
C SER A 51 -14.40 -8.95 -25.84
N ASN A 52 -14.79 -10.14 -25.41
CA ASN A 52 -15.34 -11.18 -26.30
C ASN A 52 -16.71 -10.78 -26.88
N LEU A 53 -17.49 -9.98 -26.16
CA LEU A 53 -18.82 -9.53 -26.60
C LEU A 53 -18.75 -8.37 -27.58
N LYS A 54 -17.59 -7.73 -27.74
CA LYS A 54 -17.38 -6.62 -28.68
C LYS A 54 -17.61 -7.03 -30.14
N ASN A 55 -17.42 -8.32 -30.47
CA ASN A 55 -17.65 -8.85 -31.81
C ASN A 55 -19.10 -9.34 -32.01
N GLU A 56 -19.82 -9.61 -30.92
CA GLU A 56 -21.20 -10.14 -30.97
C GLU A 56 -22.25 -9.05 -30.84
N TYR A 57 -21.92 -7.94 -30.20
CA TYR A 57 -22.86 -6.86 -29.94
C TYR A 57 -22.28 -5.50 -30.31
N THR A 58 -23.06 -4.72 -31.04
CA THR A 58 -22.81 -3.30 -31.23
C THR A 58 -23.21 -2.52 -29.98
N SER A 59 -22.59 -1.34 -29.79
CA SER A 59 -22.91 -0.44 -28.67
C SER A 59 -24.41 -0.10 -28.59
N VAL A 60 -25.08 -0.03 -29.74
CA VAL A 60 -26.50 0.28 -29.86
C VAL A 60 -27.38 -0.90 -29.42
N GLU A 61 -27.05 -2.13 -29.79
CA GLU A 61 -27.80 -3.33 -29.37
C GLU A 61 -27.71 -3.55 -27.85
N LEU A 62 -26.55 -3.28 -27.25
CA LEU A 62 -26.38 -3.35 -25.79
C LEU A 62 -27.26 -2.33 -25.07
N GLN A 63 -27.43 -1.13 -25.63
CA GLN A 63 -28.31 -0.11 -25.06
C GLN A 63 -29.78 -0.54 -25.09
N HIS A 64 -30.24 -1.16 -26.19
CA HIS A 64 -31.60 -1.68 -26.27
C HIS A 64 -31.82 -2.82 -25.26
N LYS A 65 -30.90 -3.80 -25.18
CA LYS A 65 -31.00 -4.88 -24.18
C LYS A 65 -30.99 -4.36 -22.74
N ALA A 66 -30.19 -3.34 -22.44
CA ALA A 66 -30.15 -2.73 -21.11
C ALA A 66 -31.48 -2.04 -20.74
N LEU A 67 -32.20 -1.49 -21.72
CA LEU A 67 -33.55 -0.95 -21.51
C LEU A 67 -34.59 -2.05 -21.29
N GLU A 68 -34.42 -3.22 -21.89
CA GLU A 68 -35.31 -4.38 -21.70
C GLU A 68 -35.12 -5.08 -20.34
N TRP A 69 -33.92 -5.01 -19.76
CA TRP A 69 -33.60 -5.64 -18.46
C TRP A 69 -33.91 -4.75 -17.25
N ARG A 70 -34.50 -3.58 -17.46
CA ARG A 70 -34.89 -2.63 -16.42
C ARG A 70 -36.28 -2.94 -15.88
#